data_AF-A0A3B4V2R0-F1
#
_entry.id   AF-A0A3B4V2R0-F1
#
_cell.length_a   1.000
_cell.length_b   1.000
_cell.length_c   1.000
_cell.angle_alpha   90.00
_cell.angle_beta   90.00
_cell.angle_gamma   90.00
#
_symmetry.space_group_name_H-M   'P 1'
#
loop_
_entity.id
_entity.type
_entity.pdbx_description
1 polymer ?
#
loop_
_entity_poly.entity_id
_entity_poly.type
_entity_poly.pdbx_seq_one_letter_code
_entity_poly.pdbx_strand_id
1 'polypeptide(L)'
;MVQMSCDVLQIQQWLRPYLSPGFLSVHLSGVPMEIRDLLRFRHCGRTVYTLDGPAGLWCPVCGLAVRLGLMEAPVRIQIPVGDGHRAACCFLITSRHGVAGFSEEKESELHVGISNSEGVVFSYTESGVQCQQQGWEQSIIVPLTDPSNDSLSFRKLWDKQLETYSHLNTWTADRFQEEREFGSCCYGFALSFINHVMRAEGRQTISSECFTSQYILPRMEMTSRYLSVYQHVRQHGHYSTAE
;
A
#
# COMPACT_ATOMS: atom_id res chain seq x y z
N MET A 1 8.87 23.68 -18.66
CA MET A 1 10.35 23.62 -18.62
C MET A 1 10.68 22.63 -17.50
N VAL A 2 11.00 21.41 -17.92
CA VAL A 2 11.47 20.20 -17.19
C VAL A 2 11.13 20.10 -15.69
N GLN A 3 9.97 19.50 -15.38
CA GLN A 3 9.70 18.86 -14.09
C GLN A 3 10.32 17.46 -14.11
N MET A 4 11.39 17.24 -13.37
CA MET A 4 11.91 15.90 -13.08
C MET A 4 11.62 15.58 -11.62
N SER A 5 10.63 14.71 -11.45
CA SER A 5 10.24 14.01 -10.23
C SER A 5 11.39 13.12 -9.76
N CYS A 6 11.71 13.14 -8.46
CA CYS A 6 12.71 12.22 -7.88
C CYS A 6 12.20 11.60 -6.57
N ASP A 7 12.63 10.36 -6.38
CA ASP A 7 12.40 9.37 -5.31
C ASP A 7 11.10 8.57 -5.31
N VAL A 8 9.98 9.15 -5.74
CA VAL A 8 8.74 8.37 -5.89
C VAL A 8 8.74 7.52 -7.18
N LEU A 9 9.40 8.04 -8.22
CA LEU A 9 9.70 7.28 -9.43
C LEU A 9 10.69 6.14 -9.17
N GLN A 10 11.52 6.16 -8.11
CA GLN A 10 12.43 5.05 -7.83
C GLN A 10 11.69 3.80 -7.36
N ILE A 11 10.68 3.88 -6.49
CA ILE A 11 9.91 2.68 -6.09
C ILE A 11 9.22 2.04 -7.32
N GLN A 12 8.61 2.86 -8.18
CA GLN A 12 7.96 2.36 -9.40
C GLN A 12 8.97 1.86 -10.46
N GLN A 13 10.12 2.53 -10.64
CA GLN A 13 11.18 2.10 -11.57
C GLN A 13 11.94 0.87 -11.06
N TRP A 14 12.11 0.71 -9.74
CA TRP A 14 12.70 -0.48 -9.11
C TRP A 14 11.74 -1.67 -9.09
N LEU A 15 10.42 -1.45 -9.02
CA LEU A 15 9.41 -2.50 -9.17
C LEU A 15 9.29 -3.00 -10.61
N ARG A 16 9.62 -2.16 -11.60
CA ARG A 16 9.43 -2.41 -13.04
C ARG A 16 9.98 -3.75 -13.57
N PRO A 17 11.13 -4.29 -13.11
CA PRO A 17 11.62 -5.61 -13.54
C PRO A 17 10.86 -6.79 -12.91
N TYR A 18 10.14 -6.57 -11.81
CA TYR A 18 9.42 -7.60 -11.05
C TYR A 18 7.92 -7.66 -11.37
N LEU A 19 7.40 -6.59 -11.97
CA LEU A 19 6.03 -6.53 -12.51
C LEU A 19 6.02 -7.23 -13.89
N SER A 20 5.25 -8.31 -14.01
CA SER A 20 5.28 -9.20 -15.18
C SER A 20 4.87 -8.46 -16.46
N PRO A 21 5.65 -8.56 -17.57
CA PRO A 21 5.28 -7.95 -18.83
C PRO A 21 4.17 -8.79 -19.49
N GLY A 22 2.92 -8.34 -19.42
CA GLY A 22 1.86 -9.01 -20.16
C GLY A 22 0.44 -8.77 -19.68
N PHE A 23 0.02 -7.53 -19.43
CA PHE A 23 -1.41 -7.22 -19.34
C PHE A 23 -1.72 -5.94 -20.12
N LEU A 24 -2.72 -6.06 -20.99
CA LEU A 24 -3.12 -5.07 -21.99
C LEU A 24 -3.54 -3.74 -21.34
N SER A 25 -3.07 -2.65 -21.93
CA SER A 25 -3.44 -1.27 -21.63
C SER A 25 -4.95 -1.06 -21.77
N VAL A 26 -5.62 -0.64 -20.69
CA VAL A 26 -7.02 -0.18 -20.76
C VAL A 26 -7.15 1.22 -20.18
N HIS A 27 -7.73 2.13 -20.95
CA HIS A 27 -7.98 3.51 -20.54
C HIS A 27 -9.03 3.60 -19.42
N LEU A 28 -8.68 4.30 -18.34
CA LEU A 28 -9.57 4.60 -17.22
C LEU A 28 -10.27 5.95 -17.45
N SER A 29 -11.59 5.93 -17.65
CA SER A 29 -12.43 7.13 -17.60
C SER A 29 -12.63 7.60 -16.14
N GLY A 30 -12.68 8.92 -15.94
CA GLY A 30 -12.61 9.63 -14.65
C GLY A 30 -13.80 9.51 -13.70
N VAL A 31 -14.33 8.30 -13.49
CA VAL A 31 -15.31 8.04 -12.42
C VAL A 31 -14.55 7.58 -11.17
N PRO A 32 -14.84 8.14 -9.97
CA PRO A 32 -14.25 7.65 -8.73
C PRO A 32 -14.52 6.15 -8.58
N MET A 33 -13.45 5.38 -8.52
CA MET A 33 -13.51 3.94 -8.46
C MET A 33 -13.81 3.53 -7.02
N GLU A 34 -15.05 3.17 -6.72
CA GLU A 34 -15.35 2.36 -5.54
C GLU A 34 -14.76 0.96 -5.75
N ILE A 35 -13.55 0.73 -5.23
CA ILE A 35 -12.98 -0.61 -5.18
C ILE A 35 -13.66 -1.38 -4.05
N ARG A 36 -14.00 -2.64 -4.33
CA ARG A 36 -14.63 -3.56 -3.38
C ARG A 36 -13.88 -4.89 -3.39
N ASP A 37 -14.19 -5.73 -2.42
CA ASP A 37 -13.60 -7.06 -2.29
C ASP A 37 -13.91 -7.94 -3.50
N LEU A 38 -12.94 -8.76 -3.91
CA LEU A 38 -13.14 -9.81 -4.90
C LEU A 38 -13.62 -11.08 -4.23
N LEU A 39 -14.37 -11.89 -4.97
CA LEU A 39 -14.73 -13.24 -4.58
C LEU A 39 -13.96 -14.23 -5.45
N ARG A 40 -13.31 -15.19 -4.80
CA ARG A 40 -12.53 -16.26 -5.42
C ARG A 40 -13.17 -17.60 -5.12
N PHE A 41 -13.45 -18.39 -6.14
CA PHE A 41 -13.92 -19.78 -5.99
C PHE A 41 -13.30 -20.69 -7.05
N ARG A 42 -13.42 -22.00 -6.86
CA ARG A 42 -12.94 -23.00 -7.81
C ARG A 42 -14.12 -23.68 -8.49
N HIS A 43 -14.08 -23.81 -9.80
CA HIS A 43 -15.09 -24.51 -10.59
C HIS A 43 -14.53 -24.93 -11.94
N CYS A 44 -15.04 -26.01 -12.53
CA CYS A 44 -14.63 -26.51 -13.87
C CYS A 44 -13.10 -26.55 -14.10
N GLY A 45 -12.33 -26.90 -13.07
CA GLY A 45 -10.86 -26.95 -13.14
C GLY A 45 -10.16 -25.60 -13.22
N ARG A 46 -10.84 -24.50 -12.88
CA ARG A 46 -10.27 -23.14 -12.88
C ARG A 46 -10.49 -22.44 -11.54
N THR A 47 -9.58 -21.51 -11.23
CA THR A 47 -9.82 -20.51 -10.21
C THR A 47 -10.50 -19.32 -10.85
N VAL A 48 -11.66 -18.92 -10.32
CA VAL A 48 -12.50 -17.84 -10.85
C VAL A 48 -12.56 -16.71 -9.83
N TYR A 49 -12.38 -15.49 -10.32
CA TYR A 49 -12.50 -14.24 -9.58
C TYR A 49 -13.67 -13.42 -10.15
N THR A 50 -14.50 -12.87 -9.27
CA THR A 50 -15.66 -12.03 -9.63
C THR A 50 -16.00 -11.05 -8.50
N LEU A 51 -16.91 -10.10 -8.74
CA LEU A 51 -17.41 -9.17 -7.72
C LEU A 51 -18.65 -9.72 -7.00
N ASP A 52 -19.47 -10.51 -7.70
CA ASP A 52 -20.75 -11.00 -7.20
C ASP A 52 -20.67 -12.47 -6.83
N GLY A 53 -21.28 -12.85 -5.70
CA GLY A 53 -21.13 -14.19 -5.14
C GLY A 53 -21.90 -15.25 -5.91
N PRO A 54 -21.43 -16.51 -5.96
CA PRO A 54 -22.05 -17.56 -6.77
C PRO A 54 -23.39 -18.10 -6.23
N ALA A 55 -23.99 -17.49 -5.20
CA ALA A 55 -25.23 -17.98 -4.60
C ALA A 55 -26.39 -17.87 -5.62
N GLY A 56 -26.71 -18.98 -6.26
CA GLY A 56 -27.72 -19.05 -7.34
C GLY A 56 -27.21 -18.68 -8.74
N LEU A 57 -25.89 -18.59 -8.93
CA LEU A 57 -25.26 -18.12 -10.17
C LEU A 57 -24.56 -19.24 -10.96
N TRP A 58 -24.54 -19.04 -12.28
CA TRP A 58 -23.88 -19.89 -13.26
C TRP A 58 -22.41 -19.51 -13.35
N CYS A 59 -21.52 -20.49 -13.51
CA CYS A 59 -20.11 -20.25 -13.69
C CYS A 59 -19.90 -19.46 -14.99
N PRO A 60 -19.27 -18.27 -14.95
CA PRO A 60 -19.11 -17.44 -16.14
C PRO A 60 -18.16 -18.06 -17.19
N VAL A 61 -17.36 -19.05 -16.78
CA VAL A 61 -16.42 -19.76 -17.65
C VAL A 61 -17.11 -20.87 -18.45
N CYS A 62 -17.85 -21.75 -17.79
CA CYS A 62 -18.43 -22.95 -18.42
C CYS A 62 -19.95 -22.93 -18.56
N GLY A 63 -20.62 -21.90 -18.02
CA GLY A 63 -22.07 -21.75 -18.08
C GLY A 63 -22.86 -22.79 -17.29
N LEU A 64 -22.26 -23.48 -16.32
CA LEU A 64 -22.93 -24.48 -15.47
C LEU A 64 -23.19 -23.94 -14.06
N ALA A 65 -24.25 -24.40 -13.41
CA ALA A 65 -24.59 -24.00 -12.05
C ALA A 65 -23.47 -24.32 -11.06
N VAL A 66 -23.05 -23.33 -10.28
CA VAL A 66 -21.97 -23.48 -9.30
C VAL A 66 -22.53 -24.18 -8.06
N ARG A 67 -22.09 -25.43 -7.83
CA ARG A 67 -22.41 -26.20 -6.62
C ARG A 67 -21.11 -26.42 -5.84
N LEU A 68 -20.90 -25.61 -4.80
CA LEU A 68 -19.68 -25.65 -4.00
C LEU A 68 -19.92 -26.48 -2.74
N GLY A 69 -19.02 -27.42 -2.47
CA GLY A 69 -18.93 -28.06 -1.16
C GLY A 69 -18.41 -27.09 -0.10
N LEU A 70 -18.53 -27.45 1.19
CA LEU A 70 -18.01 -26.66 2.32
C LEU A 70 -16.51 -26.32 2.17
N MET A 71 -15.71 -27.25 1.62
CA MET A 71 -14.27 -27.06 1.40
C MET A 71 -13.93 -26.22 0.16
N GLU A 72 -14.92 -25.94 -0.68
CA GLU A 72 -14.80 -25.18 -1.93
C GLU A 72 -15.56 -23.85 -1.85
N ALA A 73 -15.92 -23.44 -0.63
CA ALA A 73 -16.66 -22.21 -0.39
C ALA A 73 -15.93 -21.00 -1.00
N PRO A 74 -16.66 -20.04 -1.58
CA PRO A 74 -16.06 -18.82 -2.10
C PRO A 74 -15.32 -18.08 -0.99
N VAL A 75 -14.08 -17.68 -1.29
CA VAL A 75 -13.25 -16.88 -0.40
C VAL A 75 -13.34 -15.44 -0.82
N ARG A 76 -13.62 -14.56 0.15
CA ARG A 76 -13.54 -13.12 -0.05
C ARG A 76 -12.08 -12.67 0.03
N ILE A 77 -11.58 -12.10 -1.04
CA ILE A 77 -10.28 -11.49 -1.15
C ILE A 77 -10.46 -10.00 -0.88
N GLN A 78 -9.98 -9.56 0.27
CA GLN A 78 -10.12 -8.17 0.67
C GLN A 78 -9.24 -7.27 -0.18
N ILE A 79 -9.71 -6.05 -0.39
CA ILE A 79 -8.88 -5.00 -0.97
C ILE A 79 -7.60 -4.79 -0.12
N PRO A 80 -6.40 -4.80 -0.71
CA PRO A 80 -5.12 -4.70 0.01
C PRO A 80 -4.75 -3.26 0.40
N VAL A 81 -5.75 -2.41 0.61
CA VAL A 81 -5.59 -1.08 1.20
C VAL A 81 -6.59 -0.91 2.34
N GLY A 82 -6.25 -0.07 3.31
CA GLY A 82 -7.11 0.21 4.46
C GLY A 82 -6.96 1.64 4.95
N ASP A 83 -7.72 1.93 5.99
CA ASP A 83 -7.71 3.22 6.64
C ASP A 83 -6.48 3.36 7.53
N GLY A 84 -5.50 4.16 7.08
CA GLY A 84 -4.27 4.45 7.80
C GLY A 84 -4.51 5.14 9.14
N HIS A 85 -5.61 5.89 9.29
CA HIS A 85 -5.99 6.51 10.56
C HIS A 85 -6.57 5.52 11.58
N ARG A 86 -6.77 4.27 11.18
CA ARG A 86 -7.14 3.17 12.07
C ARG A 86 -5.98 2.21 12.35
N ALA A 87 -4.80 2.48 11.78
CA ALA A 87 -3.61 1.66 11.92
C ALA A 87 -2.63 2.33 12.87
N ALA A 88 -2.40 1.73 14.04
CA ALA A 88 -1.47 2.25 15.04
C ALA A 88 -0.02 1.86 14.72
N CYS A 89 0.92 2.80 14.87
CA CYS A 89 2.36 2.53 14.79
C CYS A 89 2.79 1.84 13.47
N CYS A 90 2.26 2.30 12.34
CA CYS A 90 2.50 1.71 11.03
C CYS A 90 3.28 2.64 10.11
N PHE A 91 3.99 2.05 9.15
CA PHE A 91 4.43 2.73 7.95
C PHE A 91 3.29 2.65 6.92
N LEU A 92 2.92 3.80 6.38
CA LEU A 92 1.79 3.94 5.48
C LEU A 92 2.27 4.42 4.12
N ILE A 93 1.65 3.91 3.06
CA ILE A 93 1.87 4.36 1.69
C ILE A 93 0.51 4.77 1.13
N THR A 94 0.40 6.01 0.66
CA THR A 94 -0.78 6.56 0.00
C THR A 94 -0.42 7.06 -1.40
N SER A 95 -1.42 7.45 -2.18
CA SER A 95 -1.25 8.14 -3.45
C SER A 95 -2.25 9.29 -3.55
N ARG A 96 -1.84 10.39 -4.18
CA ARG A 96 -2.76 11.48 -4.56
C ARG A 96 -3.92 11.02 -5.46
N HIS A 97 -3.76 9.89 -6.14
CA HIS A 97 -4.76 9.30 -7.03
C HIS A 97 -5.60 8.22 -6.33
N GLY A 98 -5.51 8.13 -4.99
CA GLY A 98 -6.12 7.08 -4.20
C GLY A 98 -5.62 5.70 -4.61
N VAL A 99 -6.46 4.68 -4.48
CA VAL A 99 -6.06 3.30 -4.76
C VAL A 99 -5.63 3.08 -6.23
N ALA A 100 -6.18 3.85 -7.17
CA ALA A 100 -5.78 3.79 -8.57
C ALA A 100 -4.30 4.15 -8.80
N GLY A 101 -3.69 4.91 -7.88
CA GLY A 101 -2.27 5.25 -7.93
C GLY A 101 -1.32 4.08 -7.66
N PHE A 102 -1.81 2.94 -7.18
CA PHE A 102 -1.00 1.73 -7.00
C PHE A 102 -1.04 0.80 -8.23
N SER A 103 -1.78 1.15 -9.28
CA SER A 103 -1.81 0.39 -10.52
C SER A 103 -0.59 0.69 -11.41
N GLU A 104 -0.18 -0.27 -12.23
CA GLU A 104 0.98 -0.13 -13.14
C GLU A 104 0.72 0.85 -14.28
N GLU A 105 -0.54 1.18 -14.54
CA GLU A 105 -0.98 2.01 -15.66
C GLU A 105 -0.65 3.50 -15.47
N LYS A 106 -0.36 3.92 -14.24
CA LYS A 106 -0.13 5.33 -13.90
C LYS A 106 1.20 5.51 -13.19
N GLU A 107 2.05 6.36 -13.76
CA GLU A 107 3.09 7.02 -12.97
C GLU A 107 2.38 7.83 -11.88
N SER A 108 2.51 7.37 -10.65
CA SER A 108 1.77 7.88 -9.52
C SER A 108 2.77 8.39 -8.51
N GLU A 109 2.50 9.60 -8.03
CA GLU A 109 3.22 10.15 -6.90
C GLU A 109 2.69 9.47 -5.62
N LEU A 110 3.32 8.36 -5.24
CA LEU A 110 3.22 7.76 -3.91
C LEU A 110 3.77 8.71 -2.84
N HIS A 111 3.16 8.68 -1.67
CA HIS A 111 3.58 9.42 -0.49
C HIS A 111 3.59 8.48 0.70
N VAL A 112 4.52 8.69 1.65
CA VAL A 112 4.65 7.82 2.82
C VAL A 112 4.67 8.59 4.13
N GLY A 113 4.24 7.92 5.19
CA GLY A 113 4.12 8.49 6.51
C GLY A 113 4.15 7.42 7.60
N ILE A 114 4.27 7.87 8.84
CA ILE A 114 4.27 7.03 10.03
C ILE A 114 3.07 7.39 10.87
N SER A 115 2.24 6.42 11.25
CA SER A 115 1.15 6.66 12.19
C SER A 115 1.63 6.57 13.63
N ASN A 116 1.08 7.44 14.48
CA ASN A 116 1.18 7.30 15.93
C ASN A 116 0.20 6.21 16.43
N SER A 117 0.09 6.03 17.75
CA SER A 117 -0.75 4.99 18.34
C SER A 117 -2.26 5.26 18.24
N GLU A 118 -2.65 6.49 17.89
CA GLU A 118 -4.04 6.94 17.70
C GLU A 118 -4.41 7.08 16.22
N GLY A 119 -3.47 6.84 15.28
CA GLY A 119 -3.71 6.96 13.85
C GLY A 119 -3.45 8.35 13.24
N VAL A 120 -2.88 9.30 13.99
CA VAL A 120 -2.35 10.55 13.43
C VAL A 120 -1.14 10.21 12.58
N VAL A 121 -1.11 10.67 11.33
CA VAL A 121 -0.02 10.34 10.39
C VAL A 121 0.97 11.49 10.29
N PHE A 122 2.22 11.20 10.57
CA PHE A 122 3.36 12.10 10.42
C PHE A 122 3.98 11.85 9.05
N SER A 123 4.00 12.87 8.19
CA SER A 123 4.61 12.76 6.87
C SER A 123 5.40 14.02 6.51
N TYR A 124 6.54 13.84 5.86
CA TYR A 124 7.41 14.96 5.49
C TYR A 124 7.06 15.47 4.10
N THR A 125 6.74 16.76 4.00
CA THR A 125 6.32 17.42 2.75
C THR A 125 7.16 18.68 2.50
N GLU A 126 6.89 19.37 1.38
CA GLU A 126 7.49 20.67 1.08
C GLU A 126 7.22 21.74 2.16
N SER A 127 6.24 21.52 3.04
CA SER A 127 5.94 22.39 4.18
C SER A 127 6.56 21.91 5.50
N GLY A 128 7.48 20.94 5.47
CA GLY A 128 8.02 20.29 6.67
C GLY A 128 7.19 19.08 7.09
N VAL A 129 7.43 18.56 8.30
CA VAL A 129 6.64 17.44 8.83
C VAL A 129 5.21 17.89 9.13
N GLN A 130 4.24 17.19 8.55
CA GLN A 130 2.82 17.41 8.73
C GLN A 130 2.24 16.33 9.65
N CYS A 131 1.34 16.74 10.55
CA CYS A 131 0.53 15.85 11.38
C CYS A 131 -0.89 15.80 10.79
N GLN A 132 -1.26 14.68 10.20
CA GLN A 132 -2.45 14.57 9.37
C GLN A 132 -3.46 13.61 9.99
N GLN A 133 -4.70 14.08 10.11
CA GLN A 133 -5.87 13.31 10.58
C GLN A 133 -6.78 12.85 9.43
N GLN A 134 -6.41 13.19 8.19
CA GLN A 134 -7.13 12.84 6.97
C GLN A 134 -6.14 12.67 5.81
N GLY A 135 -6.59 12.01 4.73
CA GLY A 135 -5.82 11.81 3.50
C GLY A 135 -5.04 10.49 3.45
N TRP A 136 -5.19 9.65 4.47
CA TRP A 136 -4.56 8.32 4.58
C TRP A 136 -5.58 7.17 4.64
N GLU A 137 -6.85 7.43 4.36
CA GLU A 137 -7.95 6.45 4.43
C GLU A 137 -7.82 5.33 3.37
N GLN A 138 -7.00 5.56 2.34
CA GLN A 138 -6.71 4.62 1.25
C GLN A 138 -5.22 4.29 1.20
N SER A 139 -4.70 3.71 2.28
CA SER A 139 -3.28 3.42 2.44
C SER A 139 -2.96 1.93 2.36
N ILE A 140 -1.80 1.59 1.80
CA ILE A 140 -1.15 0.32 2.08
C ILE A 140 -0.54 0.42 3.48
N ILE A 141 -0.88 -0.55 4.34
CA ILE A 141 -0.48 -0.56 5.75
C ILE A 141 0.66 -1.56 5.95
N VAL A 142 1.77 -1.07 6.49
CA VAL A 142 2.95 -1.86 6.86
C VAL A 142 3.13 -1.78 8.38
N PRO A 143 2.68 -2.79 9.14
CA PRO A 143 2.90 -2.82 10.59
C PRO A 143 4.40 -2.79 10.91
N LEU A 144 4.80 -1.88 11.80
CA LEU A 144 6.20 -1.76 12.27
C LEU A 144 6.42 -2.45 13.61
N THR A 145 5.35 -2.90 14.24
CA THR A 145 5.33 -3.48 15.57
C THR A 145 4.85 -4.91 15.49
N ASP A 146 5.45 -5.77 16.32
CA ASP A 146 4.91 -7.10 16.54
C ASP A 146 3.60 -6.96 17.33
N PRO A 147 2.48 -7.60 16.91
CA PRO A 147 1.24 -7.60 17.67
C PRO A 147 1.41 -8.03 19.13
N SER A 148 2.42 -8.86 19.45
CA SER A 148 2.70 -9.26 20.84
C SER A 148 3.37 -8.17 21.68
N ASN A 149 3.87 -7.09 21.06
CA ASN A 149 4.56 -5.98 21.72
C ASN A 149 3.68 -4.71 21.82
N ASP A 150 2.38 -4.83 21.56
CA ASP A 150 1.42 -3.73 21.57
C ASP A 150 0.97 -3.33 23.00
N SER A 151 1.93 -2.92 23.82
CA SER A 151 1.68 -2.46 25.19
C SER A 151 1.39 -0.95 25.24
N LEU A 152 0.60 -0.50 26.22
CA LEU A 152 0.38 0.92 26.48
C LEU A 152 1.68 1.71 26.70
N SER A 153 2.67 1.10 27.35
CA SER A 153 4.00 1.69 27.53
C SER A 153 4.75 1.86 26.22
N PHE A 154 4.68 0.86 25.34
CA PHE A 154 5.27 0.93 24.00
C PHE A 154 4.63 2.06 23.19
N ARG A 155 3.29 2.12 23.15
CA ARG A 155 2.54 3.16 22.42
C ARG A 155 2.91 4.57 22.87
N LYS A 156 2.95 4.82 24.18
CA LYS A 156 3.36 6.12 24.73
C LYS A 156 4.80 6.48 24.37
N LEU A 157 5.70 5.50 24.38
CA LEU A 157 7.09 5.71 23.98
C LEU A 157 7.19 6.03 22.49
N TRP A 158 6.49 5.26 21.64
CA TRP A 158 6.40 5.49 20.20
C TRP A 158 5.93 6.90 19.89
N ASP A 159 4.79 7.33 20.45
CA ASP A 159 4.20 8.64 20.20
C ASP A 159 5.15 9.77 20.63
N LYS A 160 5.76 9.63 21.82
CA LYS A 160 6.74 10.61 22.31
C LYS A 160 7.97 10.70 21.39
N GLN A 161 8.49 9.56 20.93
CA GLN A 161 9.63 9.53 20.01
C GLN A 161 9.27 10.16 18.68
N LEU A 162 8.10 9.83 18.11
CA LEU A 162 7.64 10.36 16.83
C LEU A 162 7.44 11.87 16.87
N GLU A 163 6.77 12.36 17.92
CA GLU A 163 6.59 13.79 18.17
C GLU A 163 7.95 14.49 18.26
N THR A 164 8.84 14.03 19.15
CA THR A 164 10.17 14.64 19.33
C THR A 164 11.00 14.63 18.04
N TYR A 165 10.95 13.52 17.31
CA TYR A 165 11.69 13.33 16.07
C TYR A 165 11.20 14.26 14.95
N SER A 166 9.88 14.50 14.88
CA SER A 166 9.29 15.39 13.87
C SER A 166 9.71 16.86 14.02
N HIS A 167 10.12 17.29 15.21
CA HIS A 167 10.57 18.66 15.49
C HIS A 167 12.09 18.86 15.33
N LEU A 168 12.83 17.84 14.89
CA LEU A 168 14.27 17.98 14.65
C LEU A 168 14.51 18.93 13.46
N ASN A 169 15.54 19.78 13.57
CA ASN A 169 15.96 20.72 12.52
C ASN A 169 16.36 20.05 11.19
N THR A 170 16.47 18.72 11.16
CA THR A 170 16.68 17.93 9.94
C THR A 170 15.44 17.92 9.05
N TRP A 171 14.23 18.07 9.60
CA TRP A 171 12.96 17.89 8.89
C TRP A 171 12.18 19.21 8.66
N THR A 172 12.92 20.29 8.44
CA THR A 172 12.35 21.60 8.12
C THR A 172 11.99 21.71 6.64
N ALA A 173 11.14 22.68 6.28
CA ALA A 173 10.65 22.85 4.92
C ALA A 173 11.76 23.20 3.91
N ASP A 174 12.72 24.03 4.32
CA ASP A 174 13.90 24.45 3.55
C ASP A 174 14.74 23.26 3.09
N ARG A 175 14.89 22.23 3.94
CA ARG A 175 15.67 21.04 3.62
C ARG A 175 15.00 20.09 2.65
N PHE A 176 13.68 20.24 2.41
CA PHE A 176 12.93 19.33 1.55
C PHE A 176 13.37 19.42 0.09
N GLN A 177 13.79 20.61 -0.37
CA GLN A 177 14.27 20.80 -1.75
C GLN A 177 15.79 20.69 -1.87
N GLU A 178 16.54 21.12 -0.85
CA GLU A 178 18.01 21.15 -0.85
C GLU A 178 18.64 19.75 -0.85
N GLU A 179 17.98 18.76 -0.24
CA GLU A 179 18.54 17.42 -0.04
C GLU A 179 17.71 16.31 -0.74
N ARG A 180 16.89 16.65 -1.76
CA ARG A 180 16.14 15.63 -2.54
C ARG A 180 17.04 14.59 -3.20
N GLU A 181 18.27 14.95 -3.53
CA GLU A 181 19.26 14.05 -4.12
C GLU A 181 19.97 13.17 -3.07
N PHE A 182 19.77 13.45 -1.77
CA PHE A 182 20.49 12.85 -0.64
C PHE A 182 19.58 12.14 0.38
N GLY A 183 18.28 11.98 0.09
CA GLY A 183 17.35 11.22 0.91
C GLY A 183 16.44 12.04 1.83
N SER A 184 16.37 13.36 1.70
CA SER A 184 15.40 14.19 2.44
C SER A 184 14.03 14.23 1.74
N CYS A 185 13.47 13.06 1.46
CA CYS A 185 12.13 12.86 0.96
C CYS A 185 11.23 12.24 2.06
N CYS A 186 9.92 12.11 1.80
CA CYS A 186 8.97 11.51 2.74
C CYS A 186 9.39 10.09 3.18
N TYR A 187 9.99 9.33 2.26
CA TYR A 187 10.54 8.01 2.55
C TYR A 187 11.74 8.06 3.49
N GLY A 188 12.67 8.99 3.26
CA GLY A 188 13.83 9.17 4.12
C GLY A 188 13.46 9.57 5.55
N PHE A 189 12.47 10.45 5.72
CA PHE A 189 11.91 10.78 7.04
C PHE A 189 11.42 9.52 7.77
N ALA A 190 10.53 8.76 7.12
CA ALA A 190 9.91 7.59 7.71
C ALA A 190 10.93 6.50 8.06
N LEU A 191 11.85 6.18 7.15
CA LEU A 191 12.90 5.19 7.39
C LEU A 191 13.90 5.64 8.47
N SER A 192 14.27 6.92 8.49
CA SER A 192 15.19 7.45 9.49
C SER A 192 14.58 7.43 10.89
N PHE A 193 13.27 7.70 11.01
CA PHE A 193 12.54 7.51 12.26
C PHE A 193 12.53 6.04 12.71
N ILE A 194 12.22 5.10 11.81
CA ILE A 194 12.27 3.66 12.11
C ILE A 194 13.65 3.28 12.65
N ASN A 195 14.72 3.71 11.97
CA ASN A 195 16.08 3.45 12.39
C ASN A 195 16.47 4.15 13.70
N HIS A 196 15.89 5.32 14.00
CA HIS A 196 16.05 5.99 15.29
C HIS A 196 15.46 5.15 16.43
N VAL A 197 14.24 4.64 16.26
CA VAL A 197 13.60 3.74 17.24
C VAL A 197 14.39 2.45 17.40
N MET A 198 14.82 1.80 16.30
CA MET A 198 15.62 0.57 16.36
C MET A 198 16.92 0.78 17.14
N ARG A 199 17.63 1.91 16.94
CA ARG A 199 18.85 2.22 17.71
C ARG A 199 18.55 2.41 19.20
N ALA A 200 17.46 3.09 19.54
CA ALA A 200 17.04 3.26 20.94
C ALA A 200 16.72 1.93 21.63
N GLU A 201 16.26 0.92 20.87
CA GLU A 201 16.03 -0.45 21.33
C GLU A 201 17.30 -1.33 21.32
N GLY A 202 18.46 -0.79 20.92
CA GLY A 202 19.71 -1.55 20.78
C GLY A 202 19.72 -2.54 19.61
N ARG A 203 18.82 -2.37 18.64
CA ARG A 203 18.70 -3.21 17.44
C ARG A 203 19.54 -2.63 16.29
N GLN A 204 19.95 -3.50 15.38
CA GLN A 204 20.61 -3.09 14.14
C GLN A 204 19.64 -2.32 13.24
N THR A 205 20.10 -1.22 12.66
CA THR A 205 19.33 -0.43 11.70
C THR A 205 19.14 -1.17 10.38
N ILE A 206 18.06 -0.87 9.67
CA ILE A 206 17.73 -1.42 8.36
C ILE A 206 18.06 -0.42 7.25
N SER A 207 18.67 -0.90 6.16
CA SER A 207 18.93 -0.08 4.97
C SER A 207 17.65 0.17 4.18
N SER A 208 17.65 1.20 3.32
CA SER A 208 16.54 1.48 2.42
C SER A 208 16.20 0.28 1.52
N GLU A 209 17.22 -0.33 0.94
CA GLU A 209 17.07 -1.50 0.06
C GLU A 209 16.46 -2.70 0.79
N CYS A 210 16.95 -2.97 2.01
CA CYS A 210 16.45 -4.06 2.83
C CYS A 210 15.00 -3.80 3.29
N PHE A 211 14.69 -2.58 3.73
CA PHE A 211 13.34 -2.22 4.16
C PHE A 211 12.35 -2.30 3.00
N THR A 212 12.74 -1.76 1.84
CA THR A 212 11.92 -1.78 0.63
C THR A 212 11.65 -3.21 0.19
N SER A 213 12.69 -4.01 0.00
CA SER A 213 12.56 -5.39 -0.50
C SER A 213 11.75 -6.30 0.42
N GLN A 214 11.93 -6.19 1.74
CA GLN A 214 11.28 -7.09 2.69
C GLN A 214 9.87 -6.66 3.08
N TYR A 215 9.58 -5.34 3.12
CA TYR A 215 8.34 -4.84 3.71
C TYR A 215 7.44 -4.13 2.71
N ILE A 216 8.00 -3.38 1.76
CA ILE A 216 7.24 -2.55 0.82
C ILE A 216 6.87 -3.34 -0.43
N LEU A 217 7.87 -3.91 -1.13
CA LEU A 217 7.64 -4.57 -2.42
C LEU A 217 6.57 -5.66 -2.34
N PRO A 218 6.55 -6.57 -1.34
CA PRO A 218 5.53 -7.63 -1.29
C PRO A 218 4.10 -7.09 -1.21
N ARG A 219 3.90 -5.95 -0.53
CA ARG A 219 2.57 -5.31 -0.41
C ARG A 219 2.21 -4.51 -1.65
N MET A 220 3.18 -3.84 -2.26
CA MET A 220 3.00 -3.14 -3.53
C MET A 220 2.64 -4.12 -4.65
N GLU A 221 3.35 -5.25 -4.77
CA GLU A 221 3.05 -6.30 -5.74
C GLU A 221 1.68 -6.93 -5.52
N MET A 222 1.33 -7.23 -4.27
CA MET A 222 0.01 -7.74 -3.91
C MET A 222 -1.09 -6.75 -4.33
N THR A 223 -0.88 -5.45 -4.06
CA THR A 223 -1.81 -4.39 -4.40
C THR A 223 -1.95 -4.24 -5.91
N SER A 224 -0.84 -4.14 -6.63
CA SER A 224 -0.83 -4.08 -8.09
C SER A 224 -1.60 -5.26 -8.71
N ARG A 225 -1.26 -6.49 -8.30
CA ARG A 225 -1.91 -7.71 -8.79
C ARG A 225 -3.42 -7.72 -8.51
N TYR A 226 -3.82 -7.33 -7.30
CA TYR A 226 -5.23 -7.21 -6.95
C TYR A 226 -5.94 -6.24 -7.89
N LEU A 227 -5.35 -5.07 -8.13
CA LEU A 227 -5.93 -4.04 -8.99
C LEU A 227 -6.07 -4.50 -10.44
N SER A 228 -5.05 -5.18 -10.98
CA SER A 228 -5.13 -5.75 -12.33
C SER A 228 -6.27 -6.76 -12.46
N VAL A 229 -6.41 -7.68 -11.49
CA VAL A 229 -7.53 -8.64 -11.47
C VAL A 229 -8.87 -7.91 -11.33
N TYR A 230 -8.95 -6.94 -10.42
CA TYR A 230 -10.17 -6.17 -10.18
C TYR A 230 -10.62 -5.40 -11.43
N GLN A 231 -9.69 -4.72 -12.11
CA GLN A 231 -9.95 -4.03 -13.36
C GLN A 231 -10.45 -4.99 -14.44
N HIS A 232 -9.80 -6.15 -14.59
CA HIS A 232 -10.21 -7.16 -15.55
C HIS A 232 -11.63 -7.68 -15.26
N VAL A 233 -11.94 -7.99 -14.01
CA VAL A 233 -13.27 -8.42 -13.57
C VAL A 233 -14.31 -7.33 -13.81
N ARG A 234 -14.00 -6.06 -13.53
CA ARG A 234 -14.93 -4.94 -13.80
C ARG A 234 -15.27 -4.80 -15.27
N GLN A 235 -14.32 -5.07 -16.16
CA GLN A 235 -14.49 -4.94 -17.61
C GLN A 235 -15.17 -6.16 -18.24
N HIS A 236 -14.84 -7.36 -17.78
CA HIS A 236 -15.25 -8.63 -18.43
C HIS A 236 -16.21 -9.48 -17.58
N GLY A 237 -16.60 -8.99 -16.41
CA GLY A 237 -17.47 -9.67 -15.43
C GLY A 237 -16.77 -10.74 -14.57
N HIS A 238 -15.65 -11.30 -15.05
CA HIS A 238 -14.86 -12.29 -14.32
C HIS A 238 -13.40 -12.34 -14.82
N TYR A 239 -12.52 -12.93 -14.01
CA TYR A 239 -11.16 -13.32 -14.39
C TYR A 239 -10.96 -14.79 -14.00
N SER A 240 -10.29 -15.59 -14.83
CA SER A 240 -10.03 -16.99 -14.52
C SER A 240 -8.63 -17.41 -14.90
N THR A 241 -8.05 -18.31 -14.10
CA THR A 241 -6.75 -18.93 -14.37
C THR A 241 -6.91 -20.45 -14.43
N ALA A 242 -6.26 -21.07 -15.41
CA ALA A 242 -6.01 -22.50 -15.37
C ALA A 242 -4.89 -22.78 -14.36
N GLU A 243 -4.88 -23.96 -13.75
CA GLU A 243 -3.70 -24.48 -13.06
C GLU A 243 -2.78 -25.20 -14.04
#